data_AF-A0A655FYQ3-F1
#
_entry.id   AF-A0A655FYQ3-F1
#
_cell.length_a   1.000
_cell.length_b   1.000
_cell.length_c   1.000
_cell.angle_alpha   90.00
_cell.angle_beta   90.00
_cell.angle_gamma   90.00
#
_symmetry.space_group_name_H-M   'P 1'
#
loop_
_entity.id
_entity.type
_entity.pdbx_description
1 polymer ?
#
loop_
_entity_poly.entity_id
_entity_poly.type
_entity_poly.pdbx_seq_one_letter_code
_entity_poly.pdbx_strand_id
1 'polypeptide(L)' 'MVLVAHGGLIAALSAALLKLPVANWPALGGMGNASWTQLSGHWAPGSDFESIRWRLDVWNASAQVSSDVL' A
#
# COMPACT_ATOMS: atom_id res chain seq x y z
N MET A 1 8.68 -4.92 -7.01
CA MET A 1 7.47 -5.34 -7.75
C MET A 1 6.54 -4.14 -7.85
N VAL A 2 5.78 -4.01 -8.93
CA VAL A 2 4.72 -2.99 -9.08
C VAL A 2 3.41 -3.73 -9.41
N LEU A 3 2.34 -3.43 -8.69
CA LEU A 3 1.00 -3.97 -8.91
C LEU A 3 0.07 -2.81 -9.28
N VAL A 4 -0.68 -2.95 -10.37
CA VAL A 4 -1.69 -1.97 -10.81
C VAL A 4 -3.07 -2.53 -10.55
N ALA A 5 -3.87 -1.82 -9.76
CA ALA A 5 -5.17 -2.27 -9.32
C ALA A 5 -6.07 -1.10 -8.88
N HIS A 6 -7.33 -1.40 -8.57
CA HIS A 6 -8.27 -0.44 -8.00
C HIS A 6 -7.95 -0.17 -6.52
N GLY A 7 -8.28 1.03 -6.04
CA GLY A 7 -8.01 1.45 -4.66
C GLY A 7 -8.57 0.51 -3.59
N GLY A 8 -9.75 -0.09 -3.83
CA GLY A 8 -10.32 -1.10 -2.93
C GLY A 8 -9.46 -2.36 -2.79
N LEU A 9 -8.90 -2.86 -3.90
CA LEU A 9 -7.98 -4.01 -3.87
C LEU A 9 -6.68 -3.62 -3.16
N ILE A 10 -6.14 -2.44 -3.43
CA ILE A 10 -4.89 -1.99 -2.82
C ILE A 10 -5.06 -1.81 -1.31
N ALA A 11 -6.18 -1.28 -0.84
CA ALA A 11 -6.47 -1.14 0.60
C ALA A 11 -6.60 -2.50 1.29
N ALA A 12 -7.40 -3.42 0.74
CA ALA A 12 -7.57 -4.76 1.33
C ALA A 12 -6.26 -5.55 1.34
N LEU A 13 -5.49 -5.52 0.23
CA LEU A 13 -4.20 -6.21 0.14
C LEU A 13 -3.18 -5.61 1.12
N SER A 14 -3.12 -4.29 1.22
CA SER A 14 -2.21 -3.61 2.15
C SER A 14 -2.55 -3.95 3.61
N ALA A 15 -3.83 -3.94 3.99
CA ALA A 15 -4.26 -4.31 5.34
C ALA A 15 -3.91 -5.77 5.68
N ALA A 16 -4.10 -6.68 4.71
CA ALA A 16 -3.79 -8.09 4.86
C ALA A 16 -2.28 -8.33 5.02
N LEU A 17 -1.43 -7.71 4.20
CA LEU A 17 0.04 -7.82 4.30
C LEU A 17 0.56 -7.24 5.62
N LEU A 18 -0.01 -6.13 6.08
CA LEU A 18 0.30 -5.53 7.38
C LEU A 18 -0.23 -6.36 8.58
N LYS A 19 -0.97 -7.43 8.32
CA LYS A 19 -1.61 -8.28 9.34
C LYS A 19 -2.48 -7.48 10.31
N LEU A 20 -3.17 -6.45 9.80
CA LEU A 20 -4.10 -5.66 10.59
C LEU A 20 -5.34 -6.50 10.95
N PRO A 21 -5.87 -6.37 12.19
CA PRO A 21 -7.18 -6.91 12.52
C PRO A 21 -8.24 -6.40 11.55
N VAL A 22 -9.16 -7.26 11.09
CA VAL A 22 -10.19 -6.89 10.08
C VAL A 22 -11.00 -5.66 10.49
N ALA A 23 -11.27 -5.50 11.79
CA ALA A 23 -11.94 -4.33 12.34
C ALA A 23 -11.22 -3.00 12.05
N ASN A 24 -9.90 -3.04 11.82
CA ASN A 24 -9.07 -1.86 11.58
C ASN A 24 -8.84 -1.59 10.09
N TRP A 25 -9.33 -2.44 9.18
CA TRP A 25 -9.14 -2.25 7.74
C TRP A 25 -9.73 -0.94 7.21
N PRO A 26 -10.88 -0.44 7.71
CA PRO A 26 -11.40 0.87 7.31
C PRO A 26 -10.48 2.05 7.61
N ALA A 27 -9.42 1.86 8.42
CA ALA A 27 -8.42 2.90 8.67
C ALA A 27 -7.57 3.23 7.42
N LEU A 28 -7.47 2.30 6.45
CA LEU A 28 -6.90 2.58 5.14
C LEU A 28 -7.98 3.22 4.26
N GLY A 29 -7.88 4.54 4.09
CA GLY A 29 -8.88 5.34 3.37
C GLY A 29 -8.91 5.11 1.84
N GLY A 30 -9.54 6.02 1.11
CA GLY A 30 -9.57 5.98 -0.35
C GLY A 30 -8.20 6.27 -0.99
N MET A 31 -8.00 5.77 -2.21
CA MET A 31 -6.84 6.09 -3.05
C MET A 31 -7.24 7.06 -4.15
N GLY A 32 -6.45 8.11 -4.33
CA GLY A 32 -6.61 9.11 -5.38
C GLY A 32 -6.28 8.56 -6.78
N ASN A 33 -6.62 9.33 -7.81
CA ASN A 33 -6.35 8.94 -9.19
C ASN A 33 -4.85 8.78 -9.42
N ALA A 34 -4.45 7.68 -10.06
CA ALA A 34 -3.07 7.31 -10.36
C ALA A 34 -2.11 7.47 -9.16
N SER A 35 -2.64 7.37 -7.94
CA SER A 35 -1.87 7.45 -6.72
C SER A 35 -1.32 6.07 -6.37
N TRP A 36 -0.22 6.02 -5.63
CA TRP A 36 0.45 4.76 -5.29
C TRP A 36 0.60 4.57 -3.78
N THR A 37 0.87 3.32 -3.42
CA THR A 37 1.17 2.86 -2.06
C THR A 37 2.43 2.01 -2.12
N GLN A 38 3.30 2.14 -1.12
CA GLN A 38 4.55 1.40 -1.03
C GLN A 38 4.61 0.63 0.29
N LEU A 39 4.96 -0.66 0.20
CA LEU A 39 5.22 -1.52 1.34
C LEU A 39 6.63 -2.10 1.25
N SER A 40 7.33 -2.13 2.39
CA SER A 40 8.60 -2.83 2.56
C SER A 40 8.40 -4.09 3.39
N GLY A 41 8.82 -5.24 2.86
CA GLY A 41 8.87 -6.50 3.60
C GLY A 41 10.25 -6.68 4.24
N HIS A 42 10.29 -6.87 5.55
CA HIS A 42 11.51 -7.18 6.30
C HIS A 42 11.48 -8.62 6.78
N TRP A 43 12.54 -9.38 6.51
CA TRP A 43 12.61 -10.80 6.85
C TRP A 43 14.06 -11.21 7.18
N ALA A 44 14.21 -12.34 7.87
CA ALA A 44 15.51 -12.90 8.20
C ALA A 44 15.91 -13.98 7.17
N PRO A 45 17.20 -14.24 6.93
CA PRO A 45 17.61 -15.32 6.02
C PRO A 45 17.00 -16.67 6.45
N GLY A 46 16.40 -17.38 5.49
CA GLY A 46 15.75 -18.68 5.74
C GLY A 46 14.34 -18.61 6.33
N SER A 47 13.76 -17.42 6.49
CA SER A 47 12.42 -17.26 7.03
C SER A 47 11.34 -17.46 5.94
N ASP A 48 10.16 -17.94 6.34
CA ASP A 48 9.03 -18.19 5.43
C ASP A 48 8.27 -16.89 5.08
N PHE A 49 7.32 -16.97 4.14
CA PHE A 49 6.56 -15.79 3.74
C PHE A 49 5.75 -15.17 4.90
N GLU A 50 5.24 -16.00 5.81
CA GLU A 50 4.43 -15.54 6.94
C GLU A 50 5.26 -14.81 8.00
N SER A 51 6.56 -15.08 8.09
CA SER A 51 7.46 -14.35 8.96
C SER A 51 7.81 -12.94 8.46
N ILE A 52 7.50 -12.62 7.19
CA ILE A 52 7.79 -11.30 6.62
C ILE A 52 6.98 -10.24 7.37
N ARG A 53 7.70 -9.27 7.93
CA ARG A 53 7.13 -8.08 8.57
C ARG A 53 6.97 -7.01 7.50
N TRP A 54 5.74 -6.81 7.04
CA TRP A 54 5.43 -5.73 6.11
C TRP A 54 5.28 -4.41 6.87
N ARG A 55 5.85 -3.35 6.31
CA ARG A 55 5.69 -1.97 6.79
C ARG A 55 5.13 -1.13 5.65
N LEU A 56 4.15 -0.30 5.98
CA LEU A 56 3.61 0.71 5.07
C LEU A 56 4.54 1.92 5.10
N ASP A 57 5.23 2.19 3.99
CA ASP A 57 6.15 3.32 3.89
C ASP A 57 5.44 4.56 3.33
N VAL A 58 4.58 4.36 2.33
CA VAL A 58 3.87 5.43 1.64
C VAL A 58 2.44 5.00 1.39
N TRP A 59 1.49 5.87 1.71
CA TRP A 59 0.07 5.67 1.42
C TRP A 59 -0.47 6.84 0.62
N ASN A 60 -1.14 6.55 -0.50
CA ASN A 60 -1.84 7.52 -1.34
C ASN A 60 -0.95 8.70 -1.83
N ALA A 61 0.27 8.41 -2.28
CA ALA A 61 1.14 9.42 -2.88
C ALA A 61 0.75 9.67 -4.34
N SER A 62 0.82 10.93 -4.78
CA SER A 62 0.48 11.35 -6.13
C SER A 62 1.61 12.17 -6.76
N ALA A 63 1.71 12.10 -8.09
CA ALA A 63 2.58 13.02 -8.82
C ALA A 63 2.02 14.45 -8.78
N GLN A 64 2.89 15.45 -8.72
CA GLN A 64 2.48 16.84 -8.94
C GLN A 64 2.19 17.03 -10.43
N VAL A 65 1.04 17.61 -10.74
CA VAL A 65 0.64 17.93 -12.11
C VAL A 65 0.75 19.43 -12.28
N SER A 66 1.58 19.89 -13.21
CA SER A 66 1.69 21.31 -13.53
C SER A 66 0.35 21.80 -14.08
N SER A 67 -0.09 22.99 -13.65
CA SER A 67 -1.13 23.72 -14.38
C SER A 67 -0.56 24.20 -15.71
N ASP A 68 -1.31 24.04 -16.79
CA ASP A 68 -0.94 24.63 -18.08
C ASP A 68 -0.90 26.16 -17.94
N VAL A 69 0.15 26.79 -18.48
CA VAL A 69 0.22 28.24 -18.65
C VAL A 69 -0.39 28.54 -20.02
N LEU A 70 -1.66 28.94 -20.01
CA LEU A 70 -2.36 29.50 -21.17
C LEU A 70 -2.16 31.00 -21.25
#